data_AF-A0AAD7A202-F1
#
_entry.id   AF-A0AAD7A202-F1
#
_cell.length_a   1.000
_cell.length_b   1.000
_cell.length_c   1.000
_cell.angle_alpha   90.00
_cell.angle_beta   90.00
_cell.angle_gamma   90.00
#
_symmetry.space_group_name_H-M   'P 1'
#
loop_
_entity.id
_entity.type
_entity.pdbx_description
1 polymer ?
#
loop_
_entity_poly.entity_id
_entity_poly.type
_entity_poly.pdbx_seq_one_letter_code
_entity_poly.pdbx_strand_id
1 'polypeptide(L)'
;MDSNSTTETCLVFGENSMVATMIMLNSVPVYKVSTSKHGGTTDVRSSDTDALVARIERREILPDTVKFPDMKGTKSLRVSKWLKRTTLADGTTAFALQCADGPCFLRNHHIHRLALYGTDQTSIVAHWKPQTVSSPLTLIISPGVERSHAQIIAAFLYAEQKMRSMEQTGRLGVQTLTAVQIAQSSTVVTGPPI
;
A
#
# COMPACT_ATOMS: atom_id res chain seq x y z
N MET A 1 11.77 35.93 12.89
CA MET A 1 11.82 35.02 11.73
C MET A 1 11.94 33.64 12.32
N ASP A 2 10.81 32.98 12.53
CA ASP A 2 10.76 31.73 13.27
C ASP A 2 11.17 30.60 12.33
N SER A 3 12.28 29.95 12.67
CA SER A 3 12.75 28.72 12.04
C SER A 3 11.74 27.62 12.35
N ASN A 4 10.69 27.51 11.54
CA ASN A 4 9.73 26.42 11.65
C ASN A 4 10.45 25.14 11.22
N SER A 5 10.99 24.41 12.19
CA SER A 5 11.62 23.11 12.01
C SER A 5 10.54 22.09 11.60
N THR A 6 10.21 22.06 10.31
CA THR A 6 9.28 21.10 9.72
C THR A 6 9.99 19.74 9.63
N THR A 7 9.97 19.00 10.73
CA THR A 7 10.52 17.65 10.82
C THR A 7 9.62 16.66 10.10
N GLU A 8 10.23 15.69 9.40
CA GLU A 8 9.51 14.58 8.79
C GLU A 8 8.69 13.81 9.83
N THR A 9 7.53 13.32 9.41
CA THR A 9 6.71 12.42 10.23
C THR A 9 7.13 10.98 9.95
N CYS A 10 7.64 10.30 10.98
CA CYS A 10 8.03 8.89 10.92
C CYS A 10 6.95 8.01 11.56
N LEU A 11 6.15 7.34 10.74
CA LEU A 11 5.11 6.41 11.16
C LEU A 11 5.65 4.98 11.16
N VAL A 12 5.97 4.47 12.34
CA VAL A 12 6.60 3.16 12.54
C VAL A 12 5.53 2.09 12.72
N PHE A 13 5.58 1.03 11.90
CA PHE A 13 4.66 -0.10 11.98
C PHE A 13 5.21 -1.14 12.97
N GLY A 14 4.38 -1.58 13.90
CA GLY A 14 4.74 -2.59 14.91
C GLY A 14 5.00 -3.98 14.33
N GLU A 15 5.43 -4.91 15.20
CA GLU A 15 5.71 -6.30 14.84
C GLU A 15 4.49 -6.96 14.20
N ASN A 16 4.72 -7.62 13.06
CA ASN A 16 3.72 -8.20 12.15
C ASN A 16 2.95 -7.19 11.29
N SER A 17 3.50 -6.91 10.10
CA SER A 17 2.74 -6.83 8.83
C SER A 17 1.63 -5.76 8.73
N MET A 18 1.41 -5.22 7.53
CA MET A 18 0.32 -4.27 7.19
C MET A 18 -1.11 -4.82 7.35
N VAL A 19 -1.27 -5.96 8.04
CA VAL A 19 -2.53 -6.68 8.25
C VAL A 19 -3.11 -6.36 9.62
N ALA A 20 -2.33 -6.45 10.71
CA ALA A 20 -2.81 -6.24 12.07
C ALA A 20 -1.68 -5.66 12.92
N THR A 21 -1.59 -4.33 12.98
CA THR A 21 -0.43 -3.66 13.59
C THR A 21 -0.81 -2.30 14.16
N MET A 22 -0.01 -1.82 15.11
CA MET A 22 -0.07 -0.45 15.59
C MET A 22 0.93 0.41 14.81
N ILE A 23 0.51 1.63 14.47
CA ILE A 23 1.38 2.64 13.90
C ILE A 23 1.77 3.59 15.02
N MET A 24 3.07 3.73 15.23
CA MET A 24 3.68 4.55 16.27
C MET A 24 4.24 5.83 15.65
N LEU A 25 4.04 6.96 16.31
CA LEU A 25 4.70 8.24 16.03
C LEU A 25 5.48 8.63 17.29
N ASN A 26 6.80 8.78 17.18
CA ASN A 26 7.66 9.11 18.33
C ASN A 26 7.44 8.16 19.53
N SER A 27 7.33 6.85 19.26
CA SER A 27 7.04 5.80 20.25
C SER A 27 5.66 5.90 20.93
N VAL A 28 4.75 6.72 20.41
CA VAL A 28 3.35 6.81 20.86
C VAL A 28 2.45 6.17 19.82
N PRO A 29 1.54 5.25 20.20
CA PRO A 29 0.60 4.66 19.25
C PRO A 29 -0.40 5.74 18.78
N VAL A 30 -0.46 5.95 17.46
CA VAL A 30 -1.36 6.94 16.84
C VAL A 30 -2.47 6.28 16.03
N TYR A 31 -2.19 5.13 15.42
CA TYR A 31 -3.20 4.38 14.68
C TYR A 31 -3.15 2.89 14.96
N LYS A 32 -4.29 2.24 14.79
CA LYS A 32 -4.45 0.79 14.75
C LYS A 32 -4.91 0.38 13.36
N VAL A 33 -4.15 -0.51 12.73
CA VAL A 33 -4.51 -1.13 11.46
C VAL A 33 -5.02 -2.54 11.74
N SER A 34 -6.19 -2.87 11.20
CA SER A 34 -6.76 -4.21 11.28
C SER A 34 -7.34 -4.64 9.95
N THR A 35 -6.96 -5.81 9.48
CA THR A 35 -7.43 -6.39 8.22
C THR A 35 -8.20 -7.68 8.52
N SER A 36 -9.35 -7.84 7.87
CA SER A 36 -10.18 -9.04 8.03
C SER A 36 -9.43 -10.30 7.60
N LYS A 37 -9.83 -11.46 8.12
CA LYS A 37 -9.15 -12.75 7.88
C LYS A 37 -8.97 -13.08 6.40
N HIS A 38 -9.90 -12.64 5.56
CA HIS A 38 -9.89 -12.86 4.11
C HIS A 38 -9.22 -11.71 3.32
N GLY A 39 -8.66 -10.70 3.99
CA GLY A 39 -8.02 -9.56 3.33
C GLY A 39 -8.96 -8.59 2.63
N GLY A 40 -10.28 -8.78 2.76
CA GLY A 40 -11.31 -8.00 2.06
C GLY A 40 -11.60 -6.64 2.70
N THR A 41 -11.20 -6.42 3.95
CA THR A 41 -11.43 -5.14 4.64
C THR A 41 -10.23 -4.78 5.47
N THR A 42 -9.72 -3.56 5.32
CA THR A 42 -8.68 -2.98 6.16
C THR A 42 -9.20 -1.69 6.78
N ASP A 43 -9.28 -1.68 8.11
CA ASP A 43 -9.61 -0.51 8.91
C ASP A 43 -8.33 0.12 9.45
N VAL A 44 -8.24 1.44 9.35
CA VAL A 44 -7.30 2.28 10.08
C VAL A 44 -8.12 3.08 11.08
N ARG A 45 -7.82 2.92 12.36
CA ARG A 45 -8.51 3.60 13.47
C ARG A 45 -7.53 4.44 14.25
N SER A 46 -8.03 5.52 14.84
CA SER A 46 -7.25 6.30 15.80
C SER A 46 -7.00 5.46 17.05
N SER A 47 -5.76 5.45 17.56
CA SER A 47 -5.43 4.62 18.73
C SER A 47 -6.02 5.14 20.05
N ASP A 48 -6.34 6.42 20.12
CA ASP A 48 -6.84 7.10 21.32
C ASP A 48 -8.36 6.95 21.51
N THR A 49 -9.12 7.05 20.43
CA THR A 49 -10.58 7.15 20.40
C THR A 49 -11.25 5.94 19.76
N ASP A 50 -10.47 5.04 19.15
CA ASP A 50 -10.93 3.96 18.26
C ASP A 50 -11.81 4.45 17.08
N ALA A 51 -11.79 5.75 16.82
CA ALA A 51 -12.54 6.36 15.72
C ALA A 51 -12.00 5.85 14.38
N LEU A 52 -12.90 5.51 13.45
CA LEU A 52 -12.52 5.06 12.12
C LEU A 52 -11.94 6.22 11.32
N VAL A 53 -10.66 6.12 10.95
CA VAL A 53 -9.93 7.12 10.17
C VAL A 53 -10.05 6.81 8.67
N ALA A 54 -9.84 5.54 8.31
CA ALA A 54 -10.01 5.06 6.95
C ALA A 54 -10.49 3.62 6.93
N ARG A 55 -11.34 3.26 5.97
CA ARG A 55 -11.69 1.88 5.65
C ARG A 55 -11.45 1.61 4.18
N ILE A 56 -10.70 0.55 3.88
CA ILE A 56 -10.48 0.03 2.54
C ILE A 56 -11.29 -1.27 2.44
N GLU A 57 -12.18 -1.37 1.46
CA GLU A 57 -12.90 -2.59 1.15
C GLU A 57 -12.46 -3.10 -0.22
N ARG A 58 -11.76 -4.24 -0.21
CA ARG A 58 -11.39 -4.98 -1.41
C ARG A 58 -12.48 -5.99 -1.72
N ARG A 59 -12.92 -6.01 -2.98
CA ARG A 59 -14.03 -6.87 -3.40
C ARG A 59 -13.62 -7.67 -4.62
N GLU A 60 -13.98 -8.95 -4.66
CA GLU A 60 -13.63 -9.83 -5.77
C GLU A 60 -14.44 -9.51 -7.04
N ILE A 61 -15.74 -9.24 -6.87
CA ILE A 61 -16.69 -9.02 -7.97
C ILE A 61 -16.97 -7.53 -8.17
N LEU A 62 -17.08 -6.78 -7.08
CA LEU A 62 -17.42 -5.36 -7.11
C LEU A 62 -16.15 -4.50 -7.09
N PRO A 63 -16.22 -3.22 -7.50
CA PRO A 63 -15.08 -2.33 -7.39
C PRO A 63 -14.63 -2.15 -5.93
N ASP A 64 -13.32 -2.11 -5.71
CA ASP A 64 -12.74 -1.71 -4.42
C ASP A 64 -13.24 -0.32 -4.01
N THR A 65 -13.47 -0.12 -2.72
CA THR A 65 -13.92 1.15 -2.17
C THR A 65 -13.09 1.62 -0.99
N VAL A 66 -13.12 2.93 -0.72
CA VAL A 66 -12.48 3.57 0.42
C VAL A 66 -13.47 4.50 1.11
N LYS A 67 -13.41 4.60 2.43
CA LYS A 67 -14.21 5.53 3.24
C LYS A 67 -13.32 6.29 4.21
N PHE A 68 -13.49 7.62 4.27
CA PHE A 68 -12.86 8.53 5.23
C PHE A 68 -13.94 9.25 6.02
N PRO A 69 -14.29 8.81 7.25
CA PRO A 69 -15.40 9.38 8.01
C PRO A 69 -15.27 10.88 8.32
N ASP A 70 -14.06 11.36 8.55
CA ASP A 70 -13.79 12.76 8.90
C ASP A 70 -13.85 13.72 7.71
N MET A 71 -13.88 13.21 6.48
CA MET A 71 -14.12 14.03 5.30
C MET A 71 -15.63 14.28 5.17
N LYS A 72 -16.09 15.47 5.60
CA LYS A 72 -17.51 15.89 5.58
C LYS A 72 -18.23 15.46 4.30
N GLY A 73 -19.31 14.70 4.46
CA GLY A 73 -20.18 14.28 3.35
C GLY A 73 -19.65 13.12 2.49
N THR A 74 -18.50 12.52 2.85
CA THR A 74 -17.87 11.50 2.02
C THR A 74 -18.54 10.14 2.22
N LYS A 75 -19.45 9.80 1.31
CA LYS A 75 -19.89 8.43 1.07
C LYS A 75 -18.69 7.57 0.65
N SER A 76 -18.78 6.25 0.83
CA SER A 76 -17.76 5.33 0.32
C SER A 76 -17.46 5.62 -1.16
N LEU A 77 -16.18 5.85 -1.48
CA LEU A 77 -15.69 6.20 -2.81
C LEU A 77 -15.10 4.97 -3.49
N ARG A 78 -15.32 4.81 -4.79
CA ARG A 78 -14.57 3.80 -5.57
C ARG A 78 -13.08 4.16 -5.53
N VAL A 79 -12.22 3.18 -5.30
CA VAL A 79 -10.77 3.41 -5.28
C VAL A 79 -10.29 4.00 -6.60
N SER A 80 -10.83 3.59 -7.75
CA SER A 80 -10.49 4.16 -9.05
C SER A 80 -10.83 5.65 -9.21
N LYS A 81 -11.75 6.19 -8.41
CA LYS A 81 -12.06 7.63 -8.37
C LYS A 81 -11.17 8.39 -7.39
N TRP A 82 -10.76 7.74 -6.30
CA TRP A 82 -9.90 8.32 -5.27
C TRP A 82 -8.42 8.26 -5.65
N LEU A 83 -7.90 7.08 -5.99
CA LEU A 83 -6.57 6.82 -6.53
C LEU A 83 -6.67 6.56 -8.03
N LYS A 84 -6.59 7.64 -8.80
CA LYS A 84 -6.74 7.57 -10.26
C LYS A 84 -5.47 7.00 -10.89
N ARG A 85 -5.57 5.87 -11.58
CA ARG A 85 -4.45 5.35 -12.37
C ARG A 85 -4.13 6.36 -13.48
N THR A 86 -2.85 6.71 -13.64
CA THR A 86 -2.34 7.62 -14.67
C THR A 86 -1.02 7.12 -15.23
N THR A 87 -0.65 7.60 -16.41
CA THR A 87 0.67 7.39 -17.02
C THR A 87 1.41 8.72 -16.97
N LEU A 88 2.62 8.71 -16.41
CA LEU A 88 3.47 9.90 -16.31
C LEU A 88 4.18 10.16 -17.65
N ALA A 89 4.84 11.32 -17.76
CA ALA A 89 5.54 11.72 -18.99
C ALA A 89 6.67 10.74 -19.38
N ASP A 90 7.25 10.06 -18.38
CA ASP A 90 8.28 9.03 -18.56
C ASP A 90 7.71 7.65 -18.95
N GLY A 91 6.39 7.52 -19.15
CA GLY A 91 5.71 6.27 -19.46
C GLY A 91 5.41 5.38 -18.25
N THR A 92 5.85 5.78 -17.04
CA THR A 92 5.62 5.01 -15.81
C THR A 92 4.16 5.11 -15.39
N THR A 93 3.58 3.99 -14.96
CA THR A 93 2.24 3.99 -14.35
C THR A 93 2.31 4.47 -12.90
N ALA A 94 1.42 5.38 -12.52
CA ALA A 94 1.27 5.89 -11.17
C ALA A 94 -0.22 5.93 -10.75
N PHE A 95 -0.46 6.15 -9.46
CA PHE A 95 -1.77 6.54 -8.93
C PHE A 95 -1.72 8.00 -8.50
N ALA A 96 -2.56 8.83 -9.12
CA ALA A 96 -2.77 10.21 -8.70
C ALA A 96 -3.69 10.24 -7.46
N LEU A 97 -3.21 10.85 -6.40
CA LEU A 97 -3.88 11.11 -5.12
C LEU A 97 -4.04 12.62 -4.95
N GLN A 98 -5.21 13.10 -4.53
CA GLN A 98 -5.40 14.52 -4.24
C GLN A 98 -4.83 14.85 -2.85
N CYS A 99 -3.70 15.57 -2.81
CA CYS A 99 -3.14 16.14 -1.59
C CYS A 99 -3.64 17.58 -1.38
N ALA A 100 -3.27 18.17 -0.23
CA ALA A 100 -3.66 19.55 0.12
C ALA A 100 -3.18 20.60 -0.91
N ASP A 101 -1.93 20.49 -1.37
CA ASP A 101 -1.31 21.49 -2.25
C ASP A 101 -1.38 21.14 -3.74
N GLY A 102 -2.03 20.03 -4.09
CA GLY A 102 -2.12 19.56 -5.46
C GLY A 102 -2.18 18.04 -5.59
N PRO A 103 -2.17 17.51 -6.82
CA PRO A 103 -2.05 16.08 -7.03
C PRO A 103 -0.66 15.60 -6.63
N CYS A 104 -0.62 14.48 -5.92
CA CYS A 104 0.56 13.67 -5.65
C CYS A 104 0.50 12.36 -6.46
N PHE A 105 1.65 11.75 -6.74
CA PHE A 105 1.74 10.58 -7.59
C PHE A 105 2.40 9.40 -6.88
N LEU A 106 1.62 8.40 -6.51
CA LEU A 106 2.09 7.17 -5.87
C LEU A 106 2.54 6.18 -6.94
N ARG A 107 3.80 5.75 -6.91
CA ARG A 107 4.35 4.76 -7.85
C ARG A 107 5.38 3.84 -7.18
N ASN A 108 5.72 2.77 -7.88
CA ASN A 108 6.77 1.87 -7.45
C ASN A 108 8.13 2.61 -7.48
N HIS A 109 8.97 2.32 -6.49
CA HIS A 109 10.31 2.87 -6.39
C HIS A 109 11.33 1.75 -6.17
N HIS A 110 12.47 1.83 -6.86
CA HIS A 110 13.49 0.78 -6.82
C HIS A 110 14.14 0.61 -5.43
N ILE A 111 14.34 1.71 -4.68
CA ILE A 111 14.89 1.65 -3.31
C ILE A 111 13.78 1.49 -2.27
N HIS A 112 12.68 2.24 -2.44
CA HIS A 112 11.68 2.39 -1.38
C HIS A 112 10.50 1.43 -1.54
N ARG A 113 10.46 0.60 -2.59
CA ARG A 113 9.30 -0.18 -3.01
C ARG A 113 8.11 0.68 -3.47
N LEU A 114 7.64 1.62 -2.65
CA LEU A 114 6.65 2.65 -2.98
C LEU A 114 7.15 4.03 -2.57
N ALA A 115 6.90 5.01 -3.43
CA ALA A 115 7.11 6.42 -3.13
C ALA A 115 5.95 7.26 -3.70
N LEU A 116 5.57 8.28 -2.95
CA LEU A 116 4.63 9.31 -3.30
C LEU A 116 5.43 10.55 -3.71
N TYR A 117 5.20 11.01 -4.93
CA TYR A 117 5.85 12.19 -5.48
C TYR A 117 4.93 13.40 -5.37
N GLY A 118 5.53 14.58 -5.17
CA GLY A 118 4.82 15.85 -5.22
C GLY A 118 4.29 16.17 -6.62
N THR A 119 3.70 17.35 -6.78
CA THR A 119 3.12 17.79 -8.06
C THR A 119 4.18 17.95 -9.15
N ASP A 120 5.44 18.21 -8.78
CA ASP A 120 6.59 18.28 -9.69
C ASP A 120 7.05 16.91 -10.23
N GLN A 121 6.51 15.80 -9.69
CA GLN A 121 6.84 14.41 -10.04
C GLN A 121 8.31 14.00 -9.77
N THR A 122 9.11 14.88 -9.18
CA THR A 122 10.53 14.67 -8.91
C THR A 122 10.81 14.58 -7.41
N SER A 123 10.13 15.40 -6.60
CA SER A 123 10.28 15.40 -5.15
C SER A 123 9.50 14.23 -4.52
N ILE A 124 10.13 13.47 -3.63
CA ILE A 124 9.45 12.44 -2.83
C ILE A 124 8.88 13.11 -1.59
N VAL A 125 7.56 13.00 -1.41
CA VAL A 125 6.81 13.57 -0.27
C VAL A 125 6.35 12.51 0.74
N ALA A 126 6.36 11.23 0.35
CA ALA A 126 6.25 10.12 1.30
C ALA A 126 6.86 8.84 0.71
N HIS A 127 7.41 7.96 1.52
CA HIS A 127 7.95 6.68 1.04
C HIS A 127 8.05 5.62 2.14
N TRP A 128 8.12 4.35 1.75
CA TRP A 128 8.49 3.28 2.68
C TRP A 128 9.99 3.27 2.93
N LYS A 129 10.37 3.16 4.21
CA LYS A 129 11.64 2.62 4.64
C LYS A 129 11.46 1.12 4.92
N PRO A 130 12.07 0.23 4.12
CA PRO A 130 11.91 -1.21 4.28
C PRO A 130 12.30 -1.70 5.67
N GLN A 131 11.60 -2.73 6.15
CA GLN A 131 11.99 -3.43 7.37
C GLN A 131 13.35 -4.12 7.17
N THR A 132 14.24 -3.96 8.14
CA THR A 132 15.51 -4.69 8.25
C THR A 132 15.52 -5.51 9.55
N VAL A 133 16.60 -6.27 9.76
CA VAL A 133 16.81 -6.99 11.04
C VAL A 133 16.84 -6.02 12.23
N SER A 134 17.32 -4.79 12.02
CA SER A 134 17.51 -3.78 13.07
C SER A 134 16.51 -2.63 13.03
N SER A 135 15.61 -2.60 12.04
CA SER A 135 14.65 -1.49 11.91
C SER A 135 13.27 -1.96 11.42
N PRO A 136 12.19 -1.47 12.05
CA PRO A 136 10.83 -1.78 11.63
C PRO A 136 10.48 -1.11 10.30
N LEU A 137 9.43 -1.62 9.65
CA LEU A 137 8.83 -0.95 8.49
C LEU A 137 8.34 0.44 8.91
N THR A 138 8.75 1.48 8.19
CA THR A 138 8.40 2.86 8.54
C THR A 138 7.88 3.60 7.31
N LEU A 139 6.76 4.30 7.43
CA LEU A 139 6.30 5.27 6.43
C LEU A 139 6.85 6.64 6.82
N ILE A 140 7.69 7.20 5.98
CA ILE A 140 8.24 8.54 6.15
C ILE A 140 7.39 9.49 5.31
N ILE A 141 6.91 10.57 5.93
CA ILE A 141 6.09 11.60 5.29
C ILE A 141 6.80 12.95 5.47
N SER A 142 7.12 13.58 4.35
CA SER A 142 7.74 14.90 4.29
C SER A 142 6.77 15.97 4.79
N PRO A 143 7.29 17.09 5.31
CA PRO A 143 6.43 18.20 5.71
C PRO A 143 5.63 18.80 4.55
N GLY A 144 4.48 19.40 4.85
CA GLY A 144 3.58 20.05 3.89
C GLY A 144 2.39 19.19 3.44
N VAL A 145 2.44 17.87 3.62
CA VAL A 145 1.34 16.95 3.26
C VAL A 145 0.62 16.34 4.47
N GLU A 146 0.76 16.95 5.66
CA GLU A 146 0.25 16.44 6.93
C GLU A 146 -1.28 16.35 6.94
N ARG A 147 -1.95 17.31 6.29
CA ARG A 147 -3.42 17.31 6.12
C ARG A 147 -3.93 16.11 5.33
N SER A 148 -3.05 15.40 4.64
CA SER A 148 -3.35 14.21 3.85
C SER A 148 -2.88 12.91 4.51
N HIS A 149 -2.40 12.92 5.76
CA HIS A 149 -1.87 11.72 6.45
C HIS A 149 -2.78 10.49 6.34
N ALA A 150 -4.05 10.62 6.69
CA ALA A 150 -5.01 9.50 6.62
C ALA A 150 -5.11 8.92 5.20
N GLN A 151 -5.14 9.79 4.19
CA GLN A 151 -5.22 9.38 2.79
C GLN A 151 -3.90 8.74 2.33
N ILE A 152 -2.75 9.28 2.74
CA ILE A 152 -1.43 8.74 2.42
C ILE A 152 -1.28 7.34 3.03
N ILE A 153 -1.58 7.17 4.32
CA ILE A 153 -1.53 5.86 5.00
C ILE A 153 -2.42 4.86 4.26
N ALA A 154 -3.68 5.22 3.98
CA ALA A 154 -4.60 4.35 3.26
C ALA A 154 -4.10 4.00 1.85
N ALA A 155 -3.50 4.96 1.13
CA ALA A 155 -3.00 4.75 -0.23
C ALA A 155 -1.80 3.79 -0.25
N PHE A 156 -0.86 3.97 0.68
CA PHE A 156 0.29 3.08 0.84
C PHE A 156 -0.14 1.66 1.24
N LEU A 157 -1.08 1.52 2.18
CA LEU A 157 -1.65 0.23 2.56
C LEU A 157 -2.33 -0.45 1.37
N TYR A 158 -3.20 0.26 0.64
CA TYR A 158 -3.89 -0.28 -0.52
C TYR A 158 -2.91 -0.75 -1.61
N ALA A 159 -1.95 0.12 -1.98
CA ALA A 159 -0.98 -0.18 -3.02
C ALA A 159 -0.10 -1.37 -2.67
N GLU A 160 0.40 -1.44 -1.43
CA GLU A 160 1.18 -2.58 -0.98
C GLU A 160 0.38 -3.88 -1.00
N GLN A 161 -0.82 -3.88 -0.40
CA GLN A 161 -1.66 -5.07 -0.36
C GLN A 161 -1.96 -5.59 -1.77
N LYS A 162 -2.18 -4.67 -2.72
CA LYS A 162 -2.40 -5.00 -4.13
C LYS A 162 -1.16 -5.61 -4.78
N MET A 163 0.03 -5.04 -4.55
CA MET A 163 1.29 -5.62 -5.05
C MET A 163 1.52 -7.02 -4.48
N ARG A 164 1.34 -7.21 -3.16
CA ARG A 164 1.52 -8.53 -2.52
C ARG A 164 0.55 -9.57 -3.06
N SER A 165 -0.71 -9.20 -3.32
CA SER A 165 -1.66 -10.09 -3.97
C SER A 165 -1.22 -10.46 -5.40
N MET A 166 -0.71 -9.50 -6.18
CA MET A 166 -0.19 -9.77 -7.53
C MET A 166 1.06 -10.65 -7.51
N GLU A 167 1.96 -10.45 -6.54
CA GLU A 167 3.15 -11.30 -6.33
C GLU A 167 2.76 -12.75 -6.00
N GLN A 168 1.71 -12.95 -5.20
CA GLN A 168 1.18 -14.29 -4.88
C GLN A 168 0.56 -14.96 -6.11
N THR A 169 -0.29 -14.25 -6.87
CA THR A 169 -0.91 -14.79 -8.09
C THR A 169 0.13 -15.04 -9.19
N GLY A 170 1.12 -14.15 -9.34
CA GLY A 170 2.21 -14.32 -10.30
C GLY A 170 3.12 -15.51 -9.97
N ARG A 171 3.38 -15.78 -8.68
CA ARG A 171 4.10 -16.99 -8.23
C ARG A 171 3.35 -18.28 -8.55
N LEU A 172 2.02 -18.28 -8.43
CA LEU A 172 1.19 -19.43 -8.83
C LEU A 172 1.24 -19.67 -10.35
N GLY A 173 1.30 -18.61 -11.17
CA GLY A 173 1.48 -18.72 -12.61
C GLY A 173 2.81 -19.38 -13.03
N VAL A 174 3.90 -19.06 -12.33
CA VAL A 174 5.22 -19.65 -12.61
C VAL A 174 5.31 -21.11 -12.13
N GLN A 175 4.78 -21.44 -10.94
CA GLN A 175 4.79 -22.83 -10.45
C GLN A 175 3.91 -23.78 -11.27
N THR A 176 2.81 -23.29 -11.85
CA THR A 176 1.94 -24.12 -12.71
C THR A 176 2.64 -24.50 -14.01
N LEU A 177 3.48 -23.62 -14.58
CA LEU A 177 4.28 -23.94 -15.77
C LEU A 177 5.41 -24.95 -15.46
N THR A 178 6.02 -24.90 -14.27
CA THR A 178 7.06 -25.88 -13.89
C THR A 178 6.48 -27.27 -13.62
N ALA A 179 5.28 -27.35 -13.03
CA ALA A 179 4.62 -28.64 -12.76
C ALA A 179 4.15 -29.35 -14.04
N VAL A 180 3.67 -28.62 -15.05
CA VAL A 180 3.28 -29.19 -16.36
C VAL A 180 4.50 -29.72 -17.12
N GLN A 181 5.68 -29.10 -16.97
CA GLN A 181 6.89 -29.51 -17.67
C GLN A 181 7.56 -30.75 -17.04
N ILE A 182 7.35 -31.01 -15.75
CA ILE A 182 7.78 -32.24 -15.08
C ILE A 182 6.87 -33.42 -15.45
N ALA A 183 5.55 -33.18 -15.60
CA ALA A 183 4.59 -34.24 -15.95
C ALA A 183 4.71 -34.76 -17.39
N GLN A 184 5.33 -34.01 -18.31
CA GLN A 184 5.54 -34.44 -19.71
C GLN A 184 6.85 -35.21 -19.93
N SER A 185 7.71 -35.32 -18.91
CA SER A 185 9.00 -36.04 -19.02
C SER A 185 8.94 -37.51 -18.57
N SER A 186 7.75 -38.03 -18.22
CA SER A 186 7.59 -39.37 -17.66
C SER A 186 6.62 -40.24 -18.47
N THR A 187 6.94 -40.44 -19.75
CA THR A 187 6.41 -41.58 -20.53
C THR A 187 7.56 -42.19 -21.32
N VAL A 188 8.39 -42.97 -20.63
CA VAL A 188 9.36 -43.88 -21.28
C VAL A 188 8.63 -45.19 -21.57
N VAL A 189 8.55 -45.49 -22.87
CA VAL A 189 7.96 -46.67 -23.48
C VAL A 189 8.78 -47.92 -23.11
N THR A 190 8.17 -48.90 -22.47
CA THR A 190 8.71 -50.26 -22.35
C THR A 190 8.01 -51.17 -23.38
N GLY A 191 8.79 -51.61 -24.38
CA GLY A 191 8.34 -52.59 -25.38
C GLY A 191 8.29 -54.02 -24.82
N PRO A 192 7.52 -54.93 -25.45
CA PRO A 192 7.38 -56.31 -24.98
C PRO A 192 8.51 -57.22 -25.49
N PRO A 193 8.88 -58.28 -24.74
CA PRO A 193 9.85 -59.27 -25.19
C PRO A 193 9.20 -60.33 -26.09
N ILE A 194 10.06 -60.94 -26.91
CA ILE A 194 9.78 -61.96 -27.95
C ILE A 194 9.52 -63.33 -27.31
#